data_AF-A0A1F7JHC0-F1
#
_entry.id   AF-A0A1F7JHC0-F1
#
_cell.length_a   1.000
_cell.length_b   1.000
_cell.length_c   1.000
_cell.angle_alpha   90.00
_cell.angle_beta   90.00
_cell.angle_gamma   90.00
#
_symmetry.space_group_name_H-M   'P 1'
#
loop_
_entity.id
_entity.type
_entity.pdbx_description
1 polymer ?
#
loop_
_entity_poly.entity_id
_entity_poly.type
_entity_poly.pdbx_seq_one_letter_code
_entity_poly.pdbx_strand_id
1 'polypeptide(L)'
;MKQNNKTEKKQIAKNMIAEVFDLQKISNAVTQQEIDQAVENTTALFQNYFNTNHISTFKKVTSDFLKNPRDQEIKDKFYEELQNVVKRQGVKNGQMLKTTVHNFDEMYVEEARKSLVNEYKIATLSELMIVDLAINAYFRALRSASVYSILIQNKEGVINYGDQQKINMIKEVGKQTDLANHQFFTAITFLKELRLPPVRVKIQTNEAYIAQNQQINKPKQSTNP
;
A
#
# COMPACT_ATOMS: atom_id res chain seq x y z
N MET A 1 19.52 -5.02 21.57
CA MET A 1 19.58 -6.17 20.63
C MET A 1 18.52 -6.18 19.52
N LYS A 2 17.36 -5.49 19.61
CA LYS A 2 16.32 -5.50 18.55
C LYS A 2 16.54 -4.52 17.37
N GLN A 3 17.45 -3.54 17.47
CA GLN A 3 17.68 -2.55 16.42
C GLN A 3 18.56 -3.07 15.25
N ASN A 4 19.48 -4.02 15.48
CA ASN A 4 20.34 -4.56 14.42
C ASN A 4 19.57 -5.32 13.34
N ASN A 5 18.51 -6.05 13.71
CA ASN A 5 17.77 -6.93 12.80
C ASN A 5 16.91 -6.14 11.77
N LYS A 6 16.53 -4.88 12.08
CA LYS A 6 15.74 -4.03 11.17
C LYS A 6 16.62 -3.37 10.10
N THR A 7 17.83 -2.96 10.48
CA THR A 7 18.82 -2.39 9.56
C THR A 7 19.32 -3.44 8.59
N GLU A 8 19.54 -4.67 9.08
CA GLU A 8 19.98 -5.82 8.30
C GLU A 8 18.93 -6.25 7.26
N LYS A 9 17.65 -6.36 7.64
CA LYS A 9 16.56 -6.64 6.68
C LYS A 9 16.37 -5.53 5.63
N LYS A 10 16.56 -4.26 6.02
CA LYS A 10 16.50 -3.13 5.08
C LYS A 10 17.67 -3.13 4.11
N GLN A 11 18.85 -3.58 4.57
CA GLN A 11 20.04 -3.72 3.73
C GLN A 11 19.90 -4.91 2.77
N ILE A 12 19.36 -6.05 3.22
CA ILE A 12 19.08 -7.22 2.38
C ILE A 12 18.05 -6.87 1.30
N ALA A 13 16.96 -6.18 1.65
CA ALA A 13 15.96 -5.74 0.67
C ALA A 13 16.53 -4.72 -0.33
N LYS A 14 17.40 -3.80 0.12
CA LYS A 14 18.12 -2.87 -0.77
C LYS A 14 19.07 -3.61 -1.72
N ASN A 15 19.81 -4.60 -1.20
CA ASN A 15 20.75 -5.39 -1.98
C ASN A 15 20.01 -6.26 -3.01
N MET A 16 18.88 -6.88 -2.64
CA MET A 16 18.04 -7.62 -3.58
C MET A 16 17.45 -6.71 -4.67
N ILE A 17 16.95 -5.52 -4.32
CA ILE A 17 16.42 -4.58 -5.33
C ILE A 17 17.54 -4.08 -6.25
N ALA A 18 18.74 -3.86 -5.71
CA ALA A 18 19.91 -3.46 -6.49
C ALA A 18 20.42 -4.57 -7.43
N GLU A 19 20.43 -5.82 -6.97
CA GLU A 19 20.79 -7.01 -7.76
C GLU A 19 19.75 -7.35 -8.82
N VAL A 20 18.46 -7.18 -8.52
CA VAL A 20 17.36 -7.56 -9.43
C VAL A 20 17.16 -6.56 -10.57
N PHE A 21 17.49 -5.28 -10.37
CA PHE A 21 17.19 -4.24 -11.36
C PHE A 21 18.44 -3.58 -11.98
N ASP A 22 19.64 -4.06 -11.69
CA ASP A 22 20.92 -3.57 -12.22
C ASP A 22 21.11 -2.04 -12.09
N LEU A 23 20.38 -1.40 -11.16
CA LEU A 23 20.38 0.05 -10.96
C LEU A 23 21.76 0.57 -10.52
N GLN A 24 22.59 -0.31 -9.93
CA GLN A 24 23.99 -0.03 -9.63
C GLN A 24 24.85 0.08 -10.91
N LYS A 25 24.53 -0.66 -11.97
CA LYS A 25 25.25 -0.51 -13.26
C LYS A 25 24.89 0.80 -13.94
N ILE A 26 23.64 1.24 -13.82
CA ILE A 26 23.22 2.58 -14.28
C ILE A 26 23.96 3.67 -13.49
N SER A 27 24.10 3.53 -12.15
CA SER A 27 24.78 4.54 -11.34
C SER A 27 26.30 4.57 -11.51
N ASN A 28 26.90 3.46 -11.94
CA ASN A 28 28.35 3.28 -12.06
C ASN A 28 28.86 3.33 -13.50
N ALA A 29 27.97 3.47 -14.49
CA ALA A 29 28.34 3.62 -15.89
C ALA A 29 29.08 4.95 -16.10
N VAL A 30 30.23 4.90 -16.78
CA VAL A 30 31.10 6.07 -17.02
C VAL A 30 30.90 6.61 -18.43
N THR A 31 30.45 5.75 -19.35
CA THR A 31 30.23 6.09 -20.75
C THR A 31 28.75 6.05 -21.12
N GLN A 32 28.35 6.84 -22.12
CA GLN A 32 26.96 6.87 -22.61
C GLN A 32 26.51 5.48 -23.11
N GLN A 33 27.41 4.72 -23.73
CA GLN A 33 27.13 3.38 -24.22
C GLN A 33 26.82 2.39 -23.08
N GLU A 34 27.51 2.51 -21.94
CA GLU A 34 27.23 1.70 -20.75
C GLU A 34 25.89 2.07 -20.11
N ILE A 35 25.53 3.37 -20.12
CA ILE A 35 24.23 3.85 -19.66
C ILE A 35 23.12 3.27 -20.53
N ASP A 36 23.25 3.38 -21.86
CA ASP A 36 22.24 2.91 -22.81
C ASP A 36 22.03 1.40 -22.69
N GLN A 37 23.11 0.61 -22.57
CA GLN A 37 23.04 -0.84 -22.39
C GLN A 37 22.40 -1.22 -21.05
N ALA A 38 22.73 -0.52 -19.96
CA ALA A 38 22.16 -0.79 -18.65
C ALA A 38 20.66 -0.45 -18.62
N VAL A 39 20.27 0.67 -19.22
CA VAL A 39 18.85 1.06 -19.39
C VAL A 39 18.10 0.04 -20.25
N GLU A 40 18.68 -0.43 -21.35
CA GLU A 40 18.07 -1.44 -22.23
C GLU A 40 17.89 -2.78 -21.48
N ASN A 41 18.89 -3.23 -20.73
CA ASN A 41 18.82 -4.45 -19.93
C ASN A 41 17.77 -4.36 -18.81
N THR A 42 17.74 -3.24 -18.08
CA THR A 42 16.70 -2.97 -17.08
C THR A 42 15.33 -2.92 -17.75
N THR A 43 15.18 -2.25 -18.89
CA THR A 43 13.93 -2.17 -19.64
C THR A 43 13.46 -3.55 -20.12
N ALA A 44 14.37 -4.40 -20.61
CA ALA A 44 14.08 -5.78 -20.99
C ALA A 44 13.68 -6.66 -19.79
N LEU A 45 14.29 -6.48 -18.63
CA LEU A 45 13.89 -7.12 -17.38
C LEU A 45 12.50 -6.66 -16.92
N PHE A 46 12.22 -5.36 -17.00
CA PHE A 46 10.89 -4.80 -16.74
C PHE A 46 9.87 -5.36 -17.74
N GLN A 47 10.19 -5.46 -19.02
CA GLN A 47 9.32 -6.09 -20.01
C GLN A 47 9.13 -7.57 -19.69
N ASN A 48 10.15 -8.36 -19.38
CA ASN A 48 9.96 -9.77 -19.02
C ASN A 48 9.16 -9.94 -17.71
N TYR A 49 9.32 -9.03 -16.75
CA TYR A 49 8.62 -9.09 -15.46
C TYR A 49 7.16 -8.62 -15.54
N PHE A 50 6.87 -7.62 -16.38
CA PHE A 50 5.57 -6.97 -16.49
C PHE A 50 4.78 -7.29 -17.77
N ASN A 51 5.39 -7.86 -18.82
CA ASN A 51 4.76 -8.06 -20.12
C ASN A 51 4.21 -9.50 -20.28
N THR A 52 2.89 -9.62 -20.12
CA THR A 52 1.89 -10.52 -20.76
C THR A 52 2.08 -12.04 -20.92
N ASN A 53 3.27 -12.64 -20.75
CA ASN A 53 3.43 -14.08 -21.01
C ASN A 53 2.70 -15.00 -20.01
N HIS A 54 2.38 -14.53 -18.79
CA HIS A 54 1.70 -15.40 -17.82
C HIS A 54 0.26 -15.72 -18.22
N ILE A 55 -0.46 -14.83 -18.93
CA ILE A 55 -1.82 -15.13 -19.35
C ILE A 55 -1.82 -16.10 -20.53
N SER A 56 -0.91 -15.93 -21.49
CA SER A 56 -0.74 -16.88 -22.59
C SER A 56 -0.24 -18.24 -22.11
N THR A 57 0.74 -18.26 -21.20
CA THR A 57 1.23 -19.47 -20.53
C THR A 57 0.14 -20.13 -19.71
N PHE A 58 -0.62 -19.37 -18.89
CA PHE A 58 -1.73 -19.93 -18.12
C PHE A 58 -2.82 -20.50 -19.03
N LYS A 59 -3.18 -19.82 -20.13
CA LYS A 59 -4.11 -20.36 -21.15
C LYS A 59 -3.61 -21.66 -21.76
N LYS A 60 -2.32 -21.74 -22.09
CA LYS A 60 -1.68 -22.93 -22.65
C LYS A 60 -1.73 -24.09 -21.65
N VAL A 61 -1.22 -23.87 -20.44
CA VAL A 61 -1.17 -24.88 -19.37
C VAL A 61 -2.58 -25.33 -18.96
N THR A 62 -3.57 -24.42 -18.94
CA THR A 62 -4.98 -24.78 -18.70
C THR A 62 -5.52 -25.68 -19.82
N SER A 63 -5.21 -25.39 -21.08
CA SER A 63 -5.61 -26.23 -22.22
C SER A 63 -4.98 -27.62 -22.15
N ASP A 64 -3.70 -27.70 -21.79
CA ASP A 64 -2.97 -28.96 -21.62
C ASP A 64 -3.54 -29.78 -20.44
N PHE A 65 -3.87 -29.12 -19.32
CA PHE A 65 -4.52 -29.75 -18.16
C PHE A 65 -5.92 -30.29 -18.49
N LEU A 66 -6.74 -29.54 -19.24
CA LEU A 66 -8.07 -29.98 -19.65
C LEU A 66 -8.03 -31.20 -20.58
N LYS A 67 -6.98 -31.31 -21.41
CA LYS A 67 -6.78 -32.47 -22.29
C LYS A 67 -6.28 -33.69 -21.53
N ASN A 68 -5.44 -33.50 -20.51
CA ASN A 68 -4.80 -34.58 -19.75
C ASN A 68 -4.88 -34.36 -18.22
N PRO A 69 -6.08 -34.38 -17.61
CA PRO A 69 -6.26 -34.00 -16.20
C PRO A 69 -5.67 -34.99 -15.19
N ARG A 70 -5.28 -36.19 -15.64
CA ARG A 70 -4.64 -37.22 -14.80
C ARG A 70 -3.11 -37.18 -14.83
N ASP A 71 -2.53 -36.39 -15.72
CA ASP A 71 -1.08 -36.21 -15.79
C ASP A 71 -0.61 -35.33 -14.62
N GLN A 72 0.25 -35.88 -13.77
CA GLN A 72 0.70 -35.21 -12.55
C GLN A 72 1.62 -34.00 -12.86
N GLU A 73 2.45 -34.08 -13.89
CA GLU A 73 3.37 -32.99 -14.26
C GLU A 73 2.60 -31.80 -14.81
N ILE A 74 1.59 -32.05 -15.66
CA ILE A 74 0.72 -31.01 -16.21
C ILE A 74 -0.12 -30.38 -15.10
N LYS A 75 -0.62 -31.20 -14.16
CA LYS A 75 -1.36 -30.73 -12.98
C LYS A 75 -0.51 -29.83 -12.08
N ASP A 76 0.73 -30.19 -11.82
CA ASP A 76 1.64 -29.38 -10.99
C ASP A 76 1.97 -28.04 -11.66
N LYS A 77 2.26 -28.05 -12.98
CA LYS A 77 2.45 -26.82 -13.78
C LYS A 77 1.21 -25.93 -13.78
N PHE A 78 0.01 -26.52 -13.83
CA PHE A 78 -1.25 -25.77 -13.77
C PHE A 78 -1.39 -25.04 -12.43
N TYR A 79 -1.14 -25.73 -11.31
CA TYR A 79 -1.24 -25.09 -9.99
C TYR A 79 -0.17 -24.02 -9.79
N GLU A 80 1.05 -24.23 -10.26
CA GLU A 80 2.11 -23.23 -10.22
C GLU A 80 1.69 -21.95 -10.95
N GLU A 81 1.21 -22.07 -12.19
CA GLU A 81 0.82 -20.87 -12.94
C GLU A 81 -0.47 -20.24 -12.45
N LEU A 82 -1.40 -21.03 -11.91
CA LEU A 82 -2.56 -20.49 -11.20
C LEU A 82 -2.12 -19.63 -10.01
N GLN A 83 -1.17 -20.11 -9.20
CA GLN A 83 -0.63 -19.32 -8.09
C GLN A 83 0.06 -18.05 -8.58
N ASN A 84 0.82 -18.10 -9.67
CA ASN A 84 1.48 -16.93 -10.24
C ASN A 84 0.46 -15.88 -10.71
N VAL A 85 -0.61 -16.30 -11.40
CA VAL A 85 -1.69 -15.40 -11.81
C VAL A 85 -2.40 -14.82 -10.59
N VAL A 86 -2.74 -15.63 -9.58
CA VAL A 86 -3.39 -15.18 -8.35
C VAL A 86 -2.53 -14.16 -7.60
N LYS A 87 -1.22 -14.38 -7.47
CA LYS A 87 -0.28 -13.45 -6.83
C LYS A 87 -0.20 -12.12 -7.58
N ARG A 88 -0.13 -12.16 -8.91
CA ARG A 88 -0.04 -10.96 -9.77
C ARG A 88 -1.34 -10.16 -9.81
N GLN A 89 -2.48 -10.83 -9.74
CA GLN A 89 -3.80 -10.19 -9.64
C GLN A 89 -4.22 -9.94 -8.18
N GLY A 90 -3.31 -10.13 -7.22
CA GLY A 90 -3.60 -10.15 -5.79
C GLY A 90 -4.27 -8.88 -5.27
N VAL A 91 -3.92 -7.72 -5.81
CA VAL A 91 -4.60 -6.46 -5.49
C VAL A 91 -5.97 -6.39 -6.15
N LYS A 92 -6.13 -6.83 -7.41
CA LYS A 92 -7.41 -6.76 -8.13
C LYS A 92 -8.48 -7.66 -7.50
N ASN A 93 -8.12 -8.89 -7.17
CA ASN A 93 -9.01 -9.86 -6.54
C ASN A 93 -9.09 -9.73 -5.01
N GLY A 94 -8.35 -8.80 -4.40
CA GLY A 94 -8.34 -8.57 -2.95
C GLY A 94 -7.57 -9.60 -2.13
N GLN A 95 -6.83 -10.54 -2.75
CA GLN A 95 -6.02 -11.50 -2.00
C GLN A 95 -4.89 -10.85 -1.20
N MET A 96 -4.29 -9.78 -1.71
CA MET A 96 -3.28 -9.03 -0.96
C MET A 96 -3.87 -8.41 0.31
N LEU A 97 -5.13 -7.99 0.29
CA LEU A 97 -5.80 -7.51 1.49
C LEU A 97 -6.02 -8.65 2.49
N LYS A 98 -6.51 -9.81 2.02
CA LYS A 98 -6.76 -11.01 2.84
C LYS A 98 -5.52 -11.46 3.62
N THR A 99 -4.32 -11.41 3.04
CA THR A 99 -3.08 -11.80 3.73
C THR A 99 -2.63 -10.84 4.83
N THR A 100 -3.22 -9.64 4.90
CA THR A 100 -2.84 -8.59 5.87
C THR A 100 -3.83 -8.42 7.01
N VAL A 101 -5.02 -9.02 6.89
CA VAL A 101 -6.09 -8.96 7.89
C VAL A 101 -6.10 -10.23 8.73
N HIS A 102 -6.80 -10.18 9.87
CA HIS A 102 -6.99 -11.36 10.70
C HIS A 102 -7.98 -12.34 10.02
N ASN A 103 -7.75 -13.65 10.11
CA ASN A 103 -8.58 -14.66 9.43
C ASN A 103 -10.09 -14.55 9.77
N PHE A 104 -10.41 -14.25 11.03
CA PHE A 104 -11.80 -14.01 11.47
C PHE A 104 -12.48 -12.77 10.82
N ASP A 105 -11.72 -11.87 10.21
CA ASP A 105 -12.25 -10.67 9.56
C ASP A 105 -12.41 -10.85 8.04
N GLU A 106 -11.92 -11.95 7.44
CA GLU A 106 -11.83 -12.11 5.98
C GLU A 106 -13.16 -11.87 5.26
N MET A 107 -14.26 -12.43 5.79
CA MET A 107 -15.59 -12.28 5.20
C MET A 107 -16.05 -10.81 5.21
N TYR A 108 -15.91 -10.13 6.35
CA TYR A 108 -16.31 -8.73 6.51
C TYR A 108 -15.42 -7.78 5.68
N VAL A 109 -14.13 -8.09 5.58
CA VAL A 109 -13.17 -7.38 4.75
C VAL A 109 -13.54 -7.49 3.27
N GLU A 110 -13.93 -8.68 2.80
CA GLU A 110 -14.35 -8.89 1.42
C GLU A 110 -15.64 -8.12 1.09
N GLU A 111 -16.61 -8.14 2.00
CA GLU A 111 -17.86 -7.40 1.85
C GLU A 111 -17.62 -5.88 1.84
N ALA A 112 -16.84 -5.37 2.81
CA ALA A 112 -16.47 -3.96 2.86
C ALA A 112 -15.74 -3.51 1.59
N ARG A 113 -14.85 -4.35 1.05
CA ARG A 113 -14.14 -4.09 -0.20
C ARG A 113 -15.09 -4.01 -1.38
N LYS A 114 -16.02 -4.96 -1.52
CA LYS A 114 -17.04 -4.92 -2.57
C LYS A 114 -17.87 -3.64 -2.49
N SER A 115 -18.31 -3.27 -1.29
CA SER A 115 -19.09 -2.06 -1.04
C SER A 115 -18.33 -0.79 -1.43
N LEU A 116 -17.08 -0.60 -0.97
CA LEU A 116 -16.29 0.60 -1.32
C LEU A 116 -15.92 0.65 -2.80
N VAL A 117 -15.59 -0.48 -3.42
CA VAL A 117 -15.33 -0.55 -4.87
C VAL A 117 -16.54 -0.09 -5.67
N ASN A 118 -17.73 -0.51 -5.26
CA ASN A 118 -18.98 -0.14 -5.92
C ASN A 118 -19.38 1.32 -5.63
N GLU A 119 -19.30 1.76 -4.37
CA GLU A 119 -19.65 3.12 -3.93
C GLU A 119 -18.82 4.18 -4.67
N TYR A 120 -17.50 3.99 -4.74
CA TYR A 120 -16.57 4.93 -5.36
C TYR A 120 -16.32 4.64 -6.85
N LYS A 121 -17.04 3.68 -7.46
CA LYS A 121 -16.88 3.27 -8.88
C LYS A 121 -15.41 3.10 -9.26
N ILE A 122 -14.67 2.32 -8.48
CA ILE A 122 -13.23 2.20 -8.59
C ILE A 122 -12.85 1.50 -9.90
N ALA A 123 -11.99 2.13 -10.70
CA ALA A 123 -11.63 1.63 -12.03
C ALA A 123 -10.13 1.30 -12.14
N THR A 124 -9.29 2.03 -11.41
CA THR A 124 -7.83 1.92 -11.55
C THR A 124 -7.21 1.07 -10.43
N LEU A 125 -6.03 0.52 -10.70
CA LEU A 125 -5.31 -0.29 -9.72
C LEU A 125 -4.87 0.53 -8.50
N SER A 126 -4.44 1.78 -8.70
CA SER A 126 -4.03 2.68 -7.61
C SER A 126 -5.20 3.00 -6.68
N GLU A 127 -6.39 3.24 -7.23
CA GLU A 127 -7.62 3.41 -6.46
C GLU A 127 -7.97 2.14 -5.65
N LEU A 128 -7.80 0.94 -6.22
CA LEU A 128 -7.98 -0.31 -5.48
C LEU A 128 -6.99 -0.44 -4.31
N MET A 129 -5.74 -0.04 -4.50
CA MET A 129 -4.74 -0.06 -3.42
C MET A 129 -5.13 0.88 -2.27
N ILE A 130 -5.75 2.03 -2.59
CA ILE A 130 -6.24 2.98 -1.57
C ILE A 130 -7.44 2.40 -0.81
N VAL A 131 -8.36 1.71 -1.51
CA VAL A 131 -9.46 0.99 -0.86
C VAL A 131 -8.92 -0.09 0.08
N ASP A 132 -7.99 -0.93 -0.38
CA ASP A 132 -7.39 -1.98 0.42
C ASP A 132 -6.67 -1.39 1.65
N LEU A 133 -5.98 -0.25 1.49
CA LEU A 133 -5.35 0.48 2.59
C LEU A 133 -6.38 0.98 3.62
N ALA A 134 -7.48 1.57 3.16
CA ALA A 134 -8.54 2.06 4.04
C ALA A 134 -9.13 0.91 4.88
N ILE A 135 -9.48 -0.21 4.23
CA ILE A 135 -10.08 -1.37 4.90
C ILE A 135 -9.10 -1.97 5.91
N ASN A 136 -7.84 -2.18 5.52
CA ASN A 136 -6.82 -2.70 6.43
C ASN A 136 -6.66 -1.80 7.67
N ALA A 137 -6.63 -0.48 7.47
CA ALA A 137 -6.54 0.48 8.57
C ALA A 137 -7.76 0.39 9.51
N TYR A 138 -8.98 0.31 8.96
CA TYR A 138 -10.21 0.18 9.74
C TYR A 138 -10.24 -1.10 10.59
N PHE A 139 -10.00 -2.27 9.98
CA PHE A 139 -10.02 -3.54 10.73
C PHE A 139 -8.88 -3.64 11.74
N ARG A 140 -7.71 -3.05 11.44
CA ARG A 140 -6.64 -2.91 12.42
C ARG A 140 -7.07 -2.08 13.62
N ALA A 141 -7.75 -0.95 13.40
CA ALA A 141 -8.26 -0.11 14.48
C ALA A 141 -9.27 -0.88 15.37
N LEU A 142 -10.21 -1.62 14.76
CA LEU A 142 -11.17 -2.44 15.51
C LEU A 142 -10.48 -3.50 16.37
N ARG A 143 -9.47 -4.19 15.82
CA ARG A 143 -8.70 -5.20 16.56
C ARG A 143 -7.88 -4.58 17.67
N SER A 144 -7.22 -3.45 17.42
CA SER A 144 -6.50 -2.71 18.45
C SER A 144 -7.44 -2.24 19.56
N ALA A 145 -8.64 -1.77 19.24
CA ALA A 145 -9.66 -1.41 20.24
C ALA A 145 -10.16 -2.62 21.06
N SER A 146 -10.31 -3.79 20.43
CA SER A 146 -10.63 -5.03 21.13
C SER A 146 -9.52 -5.43 22.11
N VAL A 147 -8.27 -5.40 21.67
CA VAL A 147 -7.10 -5.68 22.52
C VAL A 147 -7.03 -4.67 23.66
N TYR A 148 -7.25 -3.39 23.38
CA TYR A 148 -7.30 -2.33 24.40
C TYR A 148 -8.33 -2.65 25.49
N SER A 149 -9.54 -3.07 25.10
CA SER A 149 -10.61 -3.43 26.04
C SER A 149 -10.24 -4.61 26.93
N ILE A 150 -9.67 -5.67 26.34
CA ILE A 150 -9.16 -6.85 27.07
C ILE A 150 -8.03 -6.45 28.02
N LEU A 151 -7.15 -5.54 27.58
CA LEU A 151 -6.05 -5.08 28.40
C LEU A 151 -6.49 -4.18 29.53
N ILE A 152 -7.63 -3.50 29.50
CA ILE A 152 -8.03 -2.67 30.64
C ILE A 152 -8.66 -3.50 31.74
N GLN A 153 -9.40 -4.54 31.36
CA GLN A 153 -10.21 -5.35 32.27
C GLN A 153 -9.44 -6.56 32.83
N ASN A 154 -9.74 -6.97 34.06
CA ASN A 154 -9.35 -8.28 34.58
C ASN A 154 -10.41 -9.34 34.23
N LYS A 155 -10.23 -10.60 34.69
CA LYS A 155 -11.17 -11.69 34.40
C LYS A 155 -12.58 -11.41 34.94
N GLU A 156 -12.69 -10.56 35.94
CA GLU A 156 -13.92 -10.12 36.58
C GLU A 156 -14.52 -8.85 35.94
N GLY A 157 -13.91 -8.31 34.88
CA GLY A 157 -14.37 -7.09 34.20
C GLY A 157 -14.01 -5.78 34.91
N VAL A 158 -13.28 -5.87 36.03
CA VAL A 158 -12.81 -4.71 36.80
C VAL A 158 -11.58 -4.11 36.15
N ILE A 159 -11.58 -2.79 36.06
CA ILE A 159 -10.48 -2.01 35.52
C ILE A 159 -9.30 -2.06 36.51
N ASN A 160 -8.15 -2.58 36.07
CA ASN A 160 -6.94 -2.64 36.91
C ASN A 160 -5.75 -1.98 36.21
N TYR A 161 -5.30 -0.85 36.77
CA TYR A 161 -4.16 -0.05 36.33
C TYR A 161 -2.88 -0.29 37.15
N GLY A 162 -2.82 -1.29 38.03
CA GLY A 162 -1.68 -1.48 38.95
C GLY A 162 -0.37 -1.91 38.29
N ASP A 163 -0.39 -2.38 37.04
CA ASP A 163 0.80 -2.87 36.33
C ASP A 163 1.32 -1.85 35.31
N GLN A 164 2.55 -1.36 35.52
CA GLN A 164 3.20 -0.39 34.64
C GLN A 164 3.47 -0.95 33.23
N GLN A 165 3.77 -2.25 33.09
CA GLN A 165 3.99 -2.85 31.77
C GLN A 165 2.70 -2.86 30.97
N LYS A 166 1.60 -3.21 31.64
CA LYS A 166 0.25 -3.18 31.09
C LYS A 166 -0.16 -1.76 30.67
N ILE A 167 0.08 -0.74 31.51
CA ILE A 167 -0.15 0.67 31.15
C ILE A 167 0.63 1.06 29.90
N ASN A 168 1.91 0.68 29.80
CA ASN A 168 2.73 1.01 28.63
C ASN A 168 2.19 0.35 27.36
N MET A 169 1.71 -0.89 27.45
CA MET A 169 1.10 -1.59 26.33
C MET A 169 -0.22 -0.95 25.90
N ILE A 170 -1.08 -0.59 26.85
CA ILE A 170 -2.33 0.14 26.60
C ILE A 170 -2.06 1.45 25.84
N LYS A 171 -1.03 2.22 26.27
CA LYS A 171 -0.62 3.45 25.60
C LYS A 171 -0.18 3.21 24.15
N GLU A 172 0.61 2.16 23.91
CA GLU A 172 1.07 1.84 22.55
C GLU A 172 -0.10 1.37 21.66
N VAL A 173 -0.99 0.52 22.17
CA VAL A 173 -2.20 0.10 21.45
C VAL A 173 -3.10 1.29 21.12
N GLY A 174 -3.25 2.24 22.05
CA GLY A 174 -3.96 3.49 21.82
C GLY A 174 -3.38 4.27 20.62
N LYS A 175 -2.06 4.49 20.61
CA LYS A 175 -1.37 5.16 19.49
C LYS A 175 -1.56 4.45 18.15
N GLN A 176 -1.49 3.12 18.14
CA GLN A 176 -1.70 2.33 16.91
C GLN A 176 -3.15 2.46 16.42
N THR A 177 -4.11 2.52 17.34
CA THR A 177 -5.54 2.74 17.03
C THR A 177 -5.75 4.12 16.42
N ASP A 178 -5.18 5.16 17.01
CA ASP A 178 -5.28 6.54 16.49
C ASP A 178 -4.63 6.68 15.11
N LEU A 179 -3.45 6.09 14.93
CA LEU A 179 -2.77 6.07 13.62
C LEU A 179 -3.60 5.35 12.56
N ALA A 180 -4.17 4.19 12.91
CA ALA A 180 -5.01 3.42 11.99
C ALA A 180 -6.30 4.18 11.63
N ASN A 181 -6.94 4.84 12.59
CA ASN A 181 -8.08 5.71 12.33
C ASN A 181 -7.71 6.87 11.39
N HIS A 182 -6.58 7.53 11.62
CA HIS A 182 -6.11 8.60 10.75
C HIS A 182 -5.83 8.10 9.33
N GLN A 183 -5.19 6.93 9.19
CA GLN A 183 -4.95 6.30 7.88
C GLN A 183 -6.26 5.99 7.15
N PHE A 184 -7.27 5.48 7.87
CA PHE A 184 -8.59 5.22 7.31
C PHE A 184 -9.24 6.52 6.81
N PHE A 185 -9.31 7.56 7.64
CA PHE A 185 -9.91 8.83 7.24
C PHE A 185 -9.18 9.49 6.07
N THR A 186 -7.84 9.48 6.08
CA THR A 186 -7.04 10.03 4.99
C THR A 186 -7.31 9.29 3.68
N ALA A 187 -7.38 7.96 3.71
CA ALA A 187 -7.68 7.16 2.51
C ALA A 187 -9.10 7.41 1.98
N ILE A 188 -10.11 7.46 2.86
CA ILE A 188 -11.50 7.75 2.46
C ILE A 188 -11.65 9.19 1.91
N THR A 189 -11.03 10.17 2.57
CA THR A 189 -11.02 11.56 2.10
C THR A 189 -10.38 11.65 0.71
N PHE A 190 -9.24 10.98 0.52
CA PHE A 190 -8.59 10.94 -0.79
C PHE A 190 -9.47 10.30 -1.87
N LEU A 191 -10.17 9.20 -1.57
CA LEU A 191 -11.13 8.58 -2.49
C LEU A 191 -12.28 9.52 -2.85
N LYS A 192 -12.77 10.32 -1.89
CA LYS A 192 -13.80 11.35 -2.14
C LYS A 192 -13.26 12.47 -3.03
N GLU A 193 -12.06 12.97 -2.74
CA GLU A 193 -11.40 14.03 -3.50
C GLU A 193 -11.15 13.64 -4.95
N LEU A 194 -10.75 12.39 -5.21
CA LEU A 194 -10.58 11.85 -6.58
C LEU A 194 -11.89 11.86 -7.40
N ARG A 195 -13.04 11.96 -6.74
CA ARG A 195 -14.36 12.02 -7.38
C ARG A 195 -14.95 13.41 -7.43
N LEU A 196 -14.36 14.39 -6.75
CA LEU A 196 -14.80 15.77 -6.84
C LEU A 196 -14.46 16.32 -8.24
N PRO A 197 -15.40 16.99 -8.92
CA PRO A 197 -15.09 17.63 -10.19
C PRO A 197 -14.03 18.72 -9.97
N PRO A 198 -13.09 18.91 -10.91
CA PRO A 198 -12.09 19.97 -10.79
C PRO A 198 -12.79 21.32 -10.70
N VAL A 199 -12.51 22.05 -9.61
CA VAL A 199 -13.10 23.37 -9.38
C VAL A 199 -12.50 24.35 -10.38
N ARG A 200 -13.23 24.63 -11.48
CA ARG A 200 -12.87 25.66 -12.45
C ARG A 200 -13.34 27.01 -11.95
N VAL A 201 -12.54 27.66 -11.11
CA VAL A 201 -12.82 29.05 -10.72
C VAL A 201 -12.44 29.97 -11.88
N LYS A 202 -13.44 30.43 -12.65
CA LYS A 202 -13.23 31.50 -13.62
C LYS A 202 -13.22 32.84 -12.87
N ILE A 203 -12.05 33.27 -12.45
CA ILE A 203 -11.87 34.59 -11.81
C ILE A 203 -12.02 35.64 -12.91
N GLN A 204 -13.17 36.31 -12.96
CA GLN A 204 -13.38 37.51 -13.78
C GLN A 204 -13.14 38.71 -12.88
N THR A 205 -11.91 39.21 -12.81
CA THR A 205 -11.60 40.48 -12.16
C THR A 205 -10.99 41.42 -13.20
N ASN A 206 -11.44 42.68 -13.18
CA ASN A 206 -10.84 43.72 -14.03
C ASN A 206 -9.42 44.09 -13.57
N GLU A 207 -9.09 43.77 -12.31
CA GLU A 207 -7.75 43.87 -11.73
C GLU A 207 -7.44 42.55 -11.03
N ALA A 208 -6.59 41.71 -11.64
CA ALA A 208 -6.13 40.47 -11.05
C ALA A 208 -4.78 40.72 -10.35
N TYR A 209 -4.81 41.07 -9.07
CA TYR A 209 -3.60 41.10 -8.25
C TYR A 209 -3.21 39.66 -7.88
N ILE A 210 -2.33 39.06 -8.68
CA ILE A 210 -1.68 37.79 -8.34
C ILE A 210 -0.65 38.10 -7.24
N ALA A 211 -1.05 37.99 -5.98
CA ALA A 211 -0.12 38.01 -4.86
C ALA A 211 0.62 36.66 -4.81
N GLN A 212 1.65 36.49 -5.64
CA GLN A 212 2.62 35.42 -5.49
C GLN A 212 3.39 35.65 -4.19
N ASN A 213 2.93 35.09 -3.06
CA ASN A 213 3.66 34.89 -1.80
C ASN A 213 4.75 35.94 -1.49
N GLN A 214 4.51 37.23 -1.71
CA GLN A 214 5.45 38.28 -1.31
C GLN A 214 5.23 38.49 0.18
N GLN A 215 6.16 37.96 0.99
CA GLN A 215 6.26 38.33 2.40
C GLN A 215 6.46 39.85 2.47
N ILE A 216 5.41 40.57 2.85
CA ILE A 216 5.52 41.98 3.21
C ILE A 216 6.20 42.04 4.58
N ASN A 217 7.53 42.04 4.58
CA ASN A 217 8.30 42.45 5.75
C ASN A 217 8.11 43.95 5.93
N LYS A 218 7.20 44.35 6.83
CA LYS A 218 7.02 45.76 7.19
C LYS A 218 8.32 46.29 7.81
N PRO A 219 8.94 47.35 7.30
CA PRO A 219 10.05 47.98 7.98
C PRO A 219 9.54 48.60 9.30
N LYS A 220 10.23 48.29 10.41
CA LYS A 220 9.99 48.95 11.69
C LYS A 220 10.20 50.46 11.50
N GLN A 221 9.14 51.25 11.70
CA GLN A 221 9.25 52.69 11.79
C GLN A 221 10.21 53.03 12.94
N SER A 222 11.37 53.61 12.60
CA SER A 222 12.26 54.21 13.58
C SER A 222 11.57 55.47 14.10
N THR A 223 10.93 55.36 15.25
CA THR A 223 10.64 56.51 16.10
C THR A 223 11.98 57.06 16.59
N ASN A 224 12.48 58.12 15.95
CA ASN A 224 13.48 58.97 16.57
C ASN A 224 12.78 60.15 17.26
N PRO A 225 13.28 60.54 18.45
CA PRO A 225 12.63 61.44 19.40
C PRO A 225 12.51 62.90 18.91
#